data_AF-A0A8S3D5C1-F1
#
_entry.id   AF-A0A8S3D5C1-F1
#
_cell.length_a   1.000
_cell.length_b   1.000
_cell.length_c   1.000
_cell.angle_alpha   90.00
_cell.angle_beta   90.00
_cell.angle_gamma   90.00
#
_symmetry.space_group_name_H-M   'P 1'
#
loop_
_entity.id
_entity.type
_entity.pdbx_description
1 polymer ?
#
loop_
_entity_poly.entity_id
_entity_poly.type
_entity_poly.pdbx_seq_one_letter_code
_entity_poly.pdbx_strand_id
1 'polypeptide(L)' 'NPIGRTGLQGRGVLLRWGPNIYHYVIICRWKRDIHGNILVHPSNGKKILEILLEIQTDSYKTRGYILTGGLHMLCSRFPP' A
#
# COMPACT_ATOMS: atom_id res chain seq x y z
N ASN A 1 -13.35 10.88 13.96
CA ASN A 1 -12.85 10.67 12.59
C ASN A 1 -13.00 11.99 11.84
N PRO A 2 -11.91 12.57 11.29
CA PRO A 2 -11.98 13.82 10.53
C PRO A 2 -12.95 13.81 9.35
N ILE A 3 -13.26 12.63 8.80
CA ILE A 3 -14.18 12.45 7.66
C ILE A 3 -15.67 12.37 8.13
N GLY A 4 -15.93 12.44 9.44
CA GLY A 4 -17.29 12.42 10.00
C GLY A 4 -17.65 11.12 10.72
N ARG A 5 -18.93 10.96 11.05
CA ARG A 5 -19.45 9.82 11.83
C ARG A 5 -19.42 8.54 10.98
N THR A 6 -18.91 7.46 11.56
CA THR A 6 -18.88 6.11 10.95
C THR A 6 -20.00 5.19 11.44
N GLY A 7 -20.84 5.66 12.37
CA GLY A 7 -21.87 4.83 13.02
C GLY A 7 -21.32 3.87 14.10
N LEU A 8 -20.01 3.86 14.32
CA LEU A 8 -19.34 3.03 15.32
C LEU A 8 -18.56 3.91 16.31
N GLN A 9 -18.61 3.53 17.59
CA GLN A 9 -17.78 4.10 18.63
C GLN A 9 -16.64 3.13 18.98
N GLY A 10 -15.58 3.62 19.61
CA GLY A 10 -14.42 2.78 19.92
C GLY A 10 -13.31 2.84 18.88
N ARG A 11 -12.25 2.06 19.14
CA ARG A 11 -11.08 1.92 18.26
C ARG A 11 -11.19 0.73 17.28
N GLY A 12 -12.02 -0.26 17.60
CA GLY A 12 -12.08 -1.51 16.85
C GLY A 12 -10.73 -2.23 16.87
N VAL A 13 -10.28 -2.72 15.71
CA VAL A 13 -9.01 -3.45 15.53
C VAL A 13 -7.77 -2.56 15.32
N LEU A 14 -7.95 -1.24 15.20
CA LEU A 14 -6.84 -0.30 14.98
C LEU A 14 -5.92 -0.27 16.18
N LEU A 15 -4.61 -0.01 16.04
CA LEU A 15 -3.67 -0.02 17.17
C LEU A 15 -3.70 1.23 18.05
N ARG A 16 -4.11 2.38 17.51
CA ARG A 16 -4.14 3.67 18.24
C ARG A 16 -5.47 4.38 18.10
N TRP A 17 -5.78 5.23 19.08
CA TRP A 17 -6.84 6.24 18.94
C TRP A 17 -6.37 7.35 17.99
N GLY A 18 -7.29 7.85 17.15
CA GLY A 18 -6.94 8.83 16.13
C GLY A 18 -6.20 8.18 14.94
N PRO A 19 -5.25 8.90 14.30
CA PRO A 19 -4.56 8.42 13.11
C PRO A 19 -3.75 7.12 13.34
N ASN A 20 -3.87 6.17 12.42
CA ASN A 20 -3.05 4.96 12.36
C ASN A 20 -2.19 5.04 11.09
N ILE A 21 -0.94 5.49 11.23
CA ILE A 21 -0.05 5.80 10.10
C ILE A 21 0.54 4.51 9.53
N TYR A 22 0.39 4.34 8.22
CA TYR A 22 0.97 3.25 7.45
C TYR A 22 1.90 3.83 6.38
N HIS A 23 3.04 3.17 6.16
CA HIS A 23 4.00 3.55 5.13
C HIS A 23 4.00 2.50 4.02
N TYR A 24 3.89 2.96 2.78
CA TYR A 24 4.01 2.13 1.58
C TYR A 24 5.36 2.35 0.92
N VAL A 25 5.97 1.27 0.45
CA VAL A 25 7.19 1.29 -0.37
C VAL A 25 6.80 0.90 -1.78
N ILE A 26 6.99 1.83 -2.72
CA ILE A 26 6.70 1.60 -4.14
C ILE A 26 8.03 1.50 -4.88
N ILE A 27 8.38 0.29 -5.29
CA ILE A 27 9.57 0.04 -6.11
C ILE A 27 9.11 -0.05 -7.55
N CYS A 28 9.62 0.85 -8.40
CA CYS A 28 9.24 0.90 -9.80
C CYS A 28 10.47 1.00 -10.72
N ARG A 29 10.31 0.47 -11.93
CA ARG A 29 11.28 0.63 -13.02
C ARG A 29 10.57 0.76 -14.36
N TRP A 30 11.23 1.35 -15.34
CA TRP A 30 10.73 1.33 -16.71
C TRP A 30 10.79 -0.08 -17.29
N LYS A 31 9.71 -0.52 -17.94
CA LYS A 31 9.69 -1.75 -18.73
C LYS A 31 10.68 -1.63 -19.88
N ARG A 32 11.45 -2.68 -20.12
CA ARG A 32 12.42 -2.72 -21.23
C ARG A 32 12.12 -3.86 -22.19
N ASP A 33 12.47 -3.67 -23.44
CA ASP A 33 12.47 -4.73 -24.47
C ASP A 33 13.71 -5.63 -24.35
N ILE A 34 13.83 -6.61 -25.24
CA ILE A 34 14.98 -7.54 -25.30
C ILE A 34 16.32 -6.84 -25.62
N HIS A 35 16.27 -5.63 -26.17
CA HIS A 35 17.44 -4.82 -26.52
C HIS A 35 17.79 -3.80 -25.43
N GLY A 36 17.00 -3.74 -24.34
CA GLY A 36 17.22 -2.83 -23.22
C GLY A 36 16.61 -1.44 -23.40
N ASN A 37 15.85 -1.19 -24.46
CA ASN A 37 15.17 0.10 -24.69
C ASN A 37 13.91 0.21 -23.83
N ILE A 38 13.55 1.43 -23.43
CA ILE A 38 12.32 1.68 -22.66
C ILE A 38 11.11 1.46 -23.55
N LEU A 39 10.18 0.61 -23.09
CA LEU A 39 8.96 0.30 -23.83
C LEU A 39 7.93 1.43 -23.69
N VAL A 40 7.34 1.81 -24.82
CA VAL A 40 6.33 2.86 -24.92
C VAL A 40 5.00 2.24 -25.36
N HIS A 41 3.91 2.64 -24.71
CA HIS A 41 2.59 2.14 -25.03
C HIS A 41 2.11 2.69 -26.38
N PRO A 42 1.62 1.82 -27.30
CA PRO A 42 1.35 2.22 -28.68
C PRO A 42 0.21 3.24 -28.83
N SER A 43 -0.79 3.20 -27.95
CA SER A 43 -1.97 4.07 -28.10
C SER A 43 -1.82 5.50 -27.58
N ASN A 44 -0.89 5.74 -26.63
CA ASN A 44 -0.79 7.04 -25.94
C ASN A 44 0.63 7.59 -25.89
N GLY A 45 1.63 6.87 -26.40
CA GLY A 45 3.02 7.32 -26.43
C GLY A 45 3.69 7.43 -25.06
N LYS A 46 3.07 6.92 -23.98
CA LYS A 46 3.65 6.97 -22.62
C LYS A 46 4.53 5.75 -22.36
N LYS A 47 5.62 5.96 -21.61
CA LYS A 47 6.51 4.89 -21.15
C LYS A 47 5.76 3.94 -20.20
N ILE A 48 6.01 2.64 -20.32
CA ILE A 48 5.38 1.63 -19.46
C ILE A 48 6.21 1.43 -18.20
N LEU A 49 5.56 1.56 -17.04
CA LEU A 49 6.17 1.37 -15.72
C LEU A 49 5.82 -0.03 -15.19
N GLU A 50 6.82 -0.72 -14.63
CA GLU A 50 6.64 -1.95 -13.85
C GLU A 50 6.82 -1.65 -12.37
N ILE A 51 6.01 -2.31 -11.54
CA ILE A 51 6.00 -2.13 -10.08
C ILE A 51 6.19 -3.51 -9.44
N LEU A 52 6.98 -3.55 -8.37
CA LEU A 52 7.09 -4.75 -7.52
C LEU A 52 5.87 -4.84 -6.60
N LEU A 53 5.16 -5.96 -6.66
CA LEU A 53 3.98 -6.25 -5.84
C LEU A 53 4.16 -7.56 -5.08
N GLU A 54 3.55 -7.64 -3.91
CA GLU A 54 3.45 -8.88 -3.13
C GLU A 54 2.09 -9.54 -3.36
N ILE A 55 2.05 -10.87 -3.39
CA ILE A 55 0.79 -11.63 -3.42
C ILE A 55 0.46 -12.01 -1.98
N GLN A 56 -0.62 -11.45 -1.45
CA GLN A 56 -1.11 -11.78 -0.11
C GLN A 56 -2.37 -12.64 -0.20
N THR A 57 -2.51 -13.58 0.73
CA THR A 57 -3.74 -14.35 0.94
C THR A 57 -4.39 -13.93 2.25
N ASP A 58 -5.68 -13.60 2.23
CA ASP A 58 -6.41 -13.21 3.43
C ASP A 58 -6.91 -14.43 4.23
N SER A 59 -7.54 -14.17 5.38
CA SER A 59 -8.12 -15.21 6.25
C SER A 59 -9.25 -16.00 5.60
N TYR A 60 -9.85 -15.47 4.53
CA TYR A 60 -10.90 -16.13 3.75
C TYR A 60 -10.35 -16.87 2.52
N LYS A 61 -9.02 -17.02 2.42
CA LYS A 61 -8.29 -17.66 1.31
C LYS A 61 -8.39 -16.92 -0.02
N THR A 62 -8.76 -15.65 0.00
CA THR A 62 -8.76 -14.77 -1.18
C THR A 62 -7.34 -14.28 -1.43
N ARG A 63 -6.88 -14.31 -2.69
CA ARG A 63 -5.57 -13.78 -3.10
C ARG A 63 -5.70 -12.40 -3.75
N GLY A 64 -4.78 -11.51 -3.44
CA GLY A 64 -4.68 -10.20 -4.04
C GLY A 64 -3.24 -9.72 -4.17
N TYR A 65 -3.00 -8.80 -5.10
CA TYR A 65 -1.74 -8.08 -5.20
C TYR A 65 -1.77 -6.86 -4.27
N ILE A 66 -0.73 -6.69 -3.46
CA ILE A 66 -0.60 -5.58 -2.53
C ILE A 66 0.72 -4.84 -2.72
N LEU A 67 0.73 -3.57 -2.32
CA LEU A 67 1.97 -2.82 -2.16
C LEU A 67 2.65 -3.25 -0.87
N THR A 68 3.97 -3.40 -0.93
CA THR A 68 4.78 -3.63 0.27
C THR A 68 4.67 -2.43 1.19
N GLY A 69 4.46 -2.68 2.48
CA GLY A 69 4.40 -1.62 3.46
C GLY A 69 4.25 -2.14 4.87
N GLY A 70 4.18 -1.21 5.82
CA GLY A 70 4.03 -1.55 7.24
C GLY A 70 3.40 -0.42 8.03
N LEU A 71 2.75 -0.81 9.13
CA LEU A 71 2.23 0.14 10.09
C LEU A 71 3.39 0.75 10.89
N HIS A 72 3.38 2.06 11.06
CA HIS A 72 4.38 2.72 11.88
C HIS A 72 4.19 2.40 13.37
N MET A 73 5.03 1.52 13.90
CA MET A 73 5.08 1.19 15.33
C MET A 73 6.06 2.10 16.08
N LEU A 74 5.76 3.39 16.21
CA LEU A 74 6.37 4.17 17.30
C LEU A 74 5.76 3.75 18.63
N CYS A 75 6.52 3.03 19.44
CA CYS A 75 6.19 2.81 20.84
C CYS A 75 6.02 4.17 21.53
N SER A 76 4.78 4.55 21.82
CA SER A 76 4.51 5.59 22.81
C SER A 76 4.04 4.86 24.06
N ARG A 77 4.96 4.69 25.00
CA ARG A 77 4.63 4.56 26.43
C ARG A 77 3.53 5.57 26.73
N PHE A 78 2.36 5.09 27.12
CA PHE A 78 1.51 5.89 28.00
C PHE A 78 1.92 5.48 29.42
N PRO A 79 2.45 6.39 30.27
CA PRO A 79 2.38 6.15 31.71
C PRO A 79 0.89 6.14 32.13
N PRO A 80 0.56 5.54 33.28
CA PRO A 80 -0.81 5.25 33.70
C PRO A 80 -1.72 6.48 33.77
#